data_AF-A0A2V7I8P9-F1
#
_entry.id   AF-A0A2V7I8P9-F1
#
_cell.length_a   1.000
_cell.length_b   1.000
_cell.length_c   1.000
_cell.angle_alpha   90.00
_cell.angle_beta   90.00
_cell.angle_gamma   90.00
#
_symmetry.space_group_name_H-M   'P 1'
#
loop_
_entity.id
_entity.type
_entity.pdbx_description
1 polymer ?
#
loop_
_entity_poly.entity_id
_entity_poly.type
_entity_poly.pdbx_seq_one_letter_code
_entity_poly.pdbx_strand_id
1 'polypeptide(L)'
;MGYESTGGQFSPTTPAGYVTNSSPYGMAEPSFDPCDVVKAAGATFVAETTATQWHQTVKVVKKALSNDGFSFIHVRFPCNENFGAYALGTRDTLKNLEWIYEHTQGRKADGTESDFTWETGIKHDASNSRPEFSRIMRDMNARVQADRAAKAG
;
A
#
# COMPACT_ATOMS: atom_id res chain seq x y z
N MET A 1 9.75 -4.70 -5.08
CA MET A 1 9.77 -3.47 -4.26
C MET A 1 10.80 -2.56 -4.89
N GLY A 2 10.33 -1.70 -5.80
CA GLY A 2 11.18 -0.95 -6.71
C GLY A 2 10.37 -0.47 -7.91
N TYR A 3 11.01 0.31 -8.78
CA TYR A 3 10.45 0.64 -10.09
C TYR A 3 10.76 -0.48 -11.07
N GLU A 4 9.87 -1.47 -11.08
CA GLU A 4 10.09 -2.70 -11.83
C GLU A 4 10.02 -2.48 -13.35
N SER A 5 9.08 -1.63 -13.82
CA SER A 5 8.89 -1.40 -15.26
C SER A 5 10.03 -0.62 -15.92
N THR A 6 10.81 0.16 -15.16
CA THR A 6 11.92 0.97 -15.67
C THR A 6 13.28 0.29 -15.55
N GLY A 7 13.30 -0.99 -15.16
CA GLY A 7 14.53 -1.79 -15.08
C GLY A 7 15.03 -2.04 -13.66
N GLY A 8 14.17 -1.92 -12.65
CA GLY A 8 14.48 -2.38 -11.29
C GLY A 8 15.24 -1.36 -10.44
N GLN A 9 14.96 -0.07 -10.60
CA GLN A 9 15.46 0.95 -9.68
C GLN A 9 14.82 0.80 -8.31
N PHE A 10 15.45 1.36 -7.28
CA PHE A 10 14.84 1.39 -5.95
C PHE A 10 13.58 2.26 -5.89
N SER A 11 12.76 2.00 -4.88
CA SER A 11 11.58 2.76 -4.50
C SER A 11 11.74 3.21 -3.04
N PRO A 12 11.02 4.24 -2.57
CA PRO A 12 10.99 4.58 -1.15
C PRO A 12 10.46 3.48 -0.21
N THR A 13 9.93 2.38 -0.77
CA THR A 13 9.51 1.18 -0.03
C THR A 13 10.51 0.01 -0.14
N THR A 14 11.63 0.17 -0.85
CA THR A 14 12.70 -0.83 -0.90
C THR A 14 13.36 -0.92 0.47
N PRO A 15 13.48 -2.13 1.08
CA PRO A 15 14.05 -2.25 2.42
C PRO A 15 15.53 -1.81 2.44
N ALA A 16 15.98 -1.32 3.60
CA ALA A 16 17.36 -0.86 3.79
C ALA A 16 18.37 -2.00 3.54
N GLY A 17 19.50 -1.68 2.92
CA GLY A 17 20.56 -2.65 2.61
C GLY A 17 20.28 -3.58 1.41
N TYR A 18 19.07 -3.60 0.85
CA TYR A 18 18.78 -4.40 -0.34
C TYR A 18 19.39 -3.78 -1.58
N VAL A 19 19.95 -4.63 -2.46
CA VAL A 19 20.57 -4.20 -3.73
C VAL A 19 19.52 -4.14 -4.83
N THR A 20 19.52 -3.04 -5.58
CA THR A 20 18.72 -2.87 -6.81
C THR A 20 19.61 -2.34 -7.94
N ASN A 21 19.07 -2.21 -9.16
CA ASN A 21 19.85 -1.70 -10.30
C ASN A 21 20.47 -0.32 -10.03
N SER A 22 19.70 0.60 -9.44
CA SER A 22 20.18 1.94 -9.08
C SER A 22 20.81 2.04 -7.69
N SER A 23 20.88 0.94 -6.92
CA SER A 23 21.52 0.87 -5.60
C SER A 23 22.47 -0.35 -5.51
N PRO A 24 23.54 -0.38 -6.32
CA PRO A 24 24.44 -1.54 -6.41
C PRO A 24 25.18 -1.84 -5.11
N TYR A 25 25.26 -0.88 -4.20
CA TYR A 25 25.90 -1.01 -2.88
C TYR A 25 24.87 -1.10 -1.74
N GLY A 26 23.59 -1.36 -2.06
CA GLY A 26 22.49 -1.43 -1.12
C GLY A 26 21.80 -0.09 -0.90
N MET A 27 20.56 -0.16 -0.42
CA MET A 27 19.75 1.02 -0.11
C MET A 27 20.27 1.76 1.13
N ALA A 28 20.67 3.02 0.92
CA ALA A 28 21.16 3.92 1.96
C ALA A 28 20.05 4.72 2.66
N GLU A 29 18.95 5.01 1.95
CA GLU A 29 17.83 5.76 2.52
C GLU A 29 16.90 4.84 3.34
N PRO A 30 16.36 5.32 4.46
CA PRO A 30 15.37 4.57 5.22
C PRO A 30 14.08 4.43 4.41
N SER A 31 13.53 3.22 4.38
CA SER A 31 12.20 2.99 3.81
C SER A 31 11.10 3.62 4.66
N PHE A 32 10.05 4.13 4.04
CA PHE A 32 8.85 4.57 4.76
C PHE A 32 7.63 3.70 4.43
N ASP A 33 6.64 3.71 5.33
CA ASP A 33 5.37 3.02 5.14
C ASP A 33 4.37 3.93 4.39
N PRO A 34 3.93 3.59 3.16
CA PRO A 34 2.91 4.34 2.44
C PRO A 34 1.58 4.47 3.21
N CYS A 35 1.24 3.48 4.04
CA CYS A 35 0.02 3.53 4.85
C CYS A 35 0.04 4.67 5.86
N ASP A 36 1.20 4.97 6.48
CA ASP A 36 1.34 6.07 7.42
C ASP A 36 1.21 7.42 6.72
N VAL A 37 1.83 7.58 5.55
CA VAL A 37 1.73 8.79 4.74
C VAL A 37 0.28 9.07 4.36
N VAL A 38 -0.42 8.05 3.85
CA VAL A 38 -1.80 8.20 3.37
C VAL A 38 -2.79 8.38 4.52
N LYS A 39 -2.55 7.74 5.67
CA LYS A 39 -3.29 7.97 6.90
C LYS A 39 -3.12 9.42 7.38
N ALA A 40 -1.89 9.94 7.40
CA ALA A 40 -1.60 11.33 7.76
C ALA A 40 -2.21 12.34 6.78
N ALA A 41 -2.29 12.00 5.48
CA ALA A 41 -3.01 12.77 4.48
C ALA A 41 -4.55 12.74 4.67
N GLY A 42 -5.04 11.94 5.61
CA GLY A 42 -6.44 11.90 6.01
C GLY A 42 -7.28 10.88 5.27
N ALA A 43 -6.73 9.80 4.72
CA ALA A 43 -7.55 8.69 4.22
C ALA A 43 -8.47 8.15 5.32
N THR A 44 -9.72 7.80 4.97
CA THR A 44 -10.68 7.27 5.96
C THR A 44 -10.60 5.75 6.09
N PHE A 45 -9.94 5.08 5.14
CA PHE A 45 -9.67 3.65 5.24
C PHE A 45 -8.26 3.37 4.71
N VAL A 46 -7.44 2.69 5.51
CA VAL A 46 -6.07 2.29 5.16
C VAL A 46 -5.86 0.85 5.58
N ALA A 47 -5.38 0.03 4.65
CA ALA A 47 -5.01 -1.34 4.93
C ALA A 47 -3.76 -1.76 4.16
N GLU A 48 -3.08 -2.77 4.69
CA GLU A 48 -1.93 -3.39 4.05
C GLU A 48 -2.13 -4.91 3.97
N THR A 49 -1.69 -5.53 2.88
CA THR A 49 -1.75 -6.98 2.67
C THR A 49 -0.63 -7.39 1.73
N THR A 50 -0.46 -8.69 1.54
CA THR A 50 0.54 -9.24 0.63
C THR A 50 -0.08 -10.21 -0.36
N ALA A 51 0.66 -10.51 -1.43
CA ALA A 51 0.25 -11.49 -2.44
C ALA A 51 -0.02 -12.88 -1.85
N THR A 52 0.62 -13.22 -0.72
CA THR A 52 0.46 -14.51 -0.04
C THR A 52 -0.79 -14.56 0.86
N GLN A 53 -1.38 -13.41 1.20
CA GLN A 53 -2.57 -13.29 2.04
C GLN A 53 -3.86 -13.06 1.23
N TRP A 54 -4.07 -13.78 0.13
CA TRP A 54 -5.17 -13.52 -0.81
C TRP A 54 -6.57 -13.47 -0.18
N HIS A 55 -6.88 -14.35 0.79
CA HIS A 55 -8.16 -14.31 1.51
C HIS A 55 -8.38 -13.00 2.27
N GLN A 56 -7.33 -12.49 2.92
CA GLN A 56 -7.36 -11.22 3.62
C GLN A 56 -7.48 -10.05 2.63
N THR A 57 -6.72 -10.09 1.53
CA THR A 57 -6.82 -9.10 0.45
C THR A 57 -8.25 -8.96 -0.04
N VAL A 58 -8.96 -10.07 -0.31
CA VAL A 58 -10.37 -10.02 -0.73
C VAL A 58 -11.27 -9.39 0.33
N LYS A 59 -11.09 -9.74 1.62
CA LYS A 59 -11.88 -9.16 2.72
C LYS A 59 -11.65 -7.65 2.85
N VAL A 60 -10.39 -7.23 2.80
CA VAL A 60 -9.98 -5.82 2.88
C VAL A 60 -10.52 -5.01 1.72
N VAL A 61 -10.41 -5.52 0.48
CA VAL A 61 -10.95 -4.86 -0.72
C VAL A 61 -12.47 -4.68 -0.62
N LYS A 62 -13.20 -5.72 -0.20
CA LYS A 62 -14.66 -5.62 -0.01
C LYS A 62 -15.04 -4.54 1.00
N LYS A 63 -14.31 -4.45 2.12
CA LYS A 63 -14.54 -3.43 3.14
C LYS A 63 -14.20 -2.02 2.63
N ALA A 64 -13.07 -1.88 1.93
CA ALA A 64 -12.65 -0.62 1.33
C ALA A 64 -13.64 -0.07 0.30
N LEU A 65 -14.30 -0.94 -0.47
CA LEU A 65 -15.34 -0.55 -1.43
C LEU A 65 -16.63 -0.07 -0.74
N SER A 66 -16.84 -0.45 0.52
CA SER A 66 -18.00 -0.04 1.31
C SER A 66 -17.76 1.23 2.14
N ASN A 67 -16.54 1.78 2.09
CA ASN A 67 -16.18 3.02 2.79
C ASN A 67 -16.74 4.25 2.07
N ASP A 68 -17.46 5.10 2.79
CA ASP A 68 -17.89 6.43 2.32
C ASP A 68 -16.74 7.43 2.48
N GLY A 69 -15.73 7.30 1.62
CA GLY A 69 -14.52 8.13 1.64
C GLY A 69 -13.36 7.54 0.83
N PHE A 70 -12.17 8.10 1.01
CA PHE A 70 -10.98 7.62 0.31
C PHE A 70 -10.40 6.38 1.01
N SER A 71 -10.32 5.29 0.26
CA SER A 71 -9.74 4.02 0.68
C SER A 71 -8.38 3.79 0.01
N PHE A 72 -7.37 3.46 0.81
CA PHE A 72 -6.04 3.06 0.33
C PHE A 72 -5.71 1.65 0.79
N ILE A 73 -5.30 0.80 -0.16
CA ILE A 73 -4.85 -0.56 0.13
C ILE A 73 -3.46 -0.74 -0.49
N HIS A 74 -2.47 -0.99 0.36
CA HIS A 74 -1.13 -1.34 -0.07
C HIS A 74 -1.01 -2.87 -0.18
N VAL A 75 -0.84 -3.38 -1.40
CA VAL A 75 -0.65 -4.82 -1.66
C VAL A 75 0.81 -5.06 -2.05
N ARG A 76 1.57 -5.76 -1.20
CA ARG A 76 2.94 -6.15 -1.54
C ARG A 76 2.93 -7.33 -2.49
N PHE A 77 3.60 -7.18 -3.63
CA PHE A 77 3.61 -8.17 -4.70
C PHE A 77 5.05 -8.46 -5.15
N PRO A 78 5.39 -9.72 -5.48
CA PRO A 78 6.74 -10.06 -5.93
C PRO A 78 7.00 -9.52 -7.33
N CYS A 79 8.24 -9.09 -7.59
CA CYS A 79 8.73 -8.91 -8.95
C CYS A 79 9.92 -9.83 -9.15
N ASN A 80 9.71 -10.88 -9.92
CA ASN A 80 10.74 -11.90 -10.16
C ASN A 80 11.91 -11.35 -10.99
N GLU A 81 11.61 -10.52 -12.01
CA GLU A 81 12.59 -10.16 -13.03
C GLU A 81 13.68 -9.23 -12.53
N ASN A 82 13.31 -8.30 -11.65
CA ASN A 82 14.16 -7.23 -11.17
C ASN A 82 14.46 -7.41 -9.68
N PHE A 83 13.52 -7.09 -8.78
CA PHE A 83 13.75 -7.21 -7.32
C PHE A 83 14.20 -8.62 -6.92
N GLY A 84 13.57 -9.66 -7.45
CA GLY A 84 13.99 -11.04 -7.25
C GLY A 84 15.42 -11.30 -7.73
N ALA A 85 15.76 -10.87 -8.94
CA ALA A 85 17.09 -11.09 -9.52
C ALA A 85 18.21 -10.33 -8.77
N TYR A 86 18.01 -9.03 -8.51
CA TYR A 86 19.04 -8.19 -7.90
C TYR A 86 19.13 -8.37 -6.39
N ALA A 87 17.98 -8.45 -5.71
CA ALA A 87 17.93 -8.37 -4.25
C ALA A 87 17.87 -9.76 -3.60
N LEU A 88 17.18 -10.72 -4.24
CA LEU A 88 17.06 -12.10 -3.73
C LEU A 88 17.97 -13.09 -4.47
N GLY A 89 18.66 -12.66 -5.54
CA GLY A 89 19.52 -13.51 -6.36
C GLY A 89 18.76 -14.58 -7.17
N THR A 90 17.44 -14.45 -7.34
CA THR A 90 16.61 -15.46 -8.00
C THR A 90 15.37 -14.89 -8.69
N ARG A 91 15.09 -15.38 -9.91
CA ARG A 91 13.84 -15.11 -10.63
C ARG A 91 12.76 -16.16 -10.39
N ASP A 92 13.01 -17.10 -9.48
CA ASP A 92 12.06 -18.15 -9.12
C ASP A 92 10.85 -17.57 -8.36
N THR A 93 9.66 -17.70 -8.92
CA THR A 93 8.43 -17.16 -8.35
C THR A 93 8.12 -17.71 -6.96
N LEU A 94 8.36 -19.00 -6.71
CA LEU A 94 8.06 -19.62 -5.42
C LEU A 94 8.97 -19.06 -4.33
N LYS A 95 10.27 -18.93 -4.62
CA LYS A 95 11.23 -18.32 -3.67
C LYS A 95 10.89 -16.86 -3.38
N ASN A 96 10.45 -16.09 -4.39
CA ASN A 96 10.03 -14.71 -4.22
C ASN A 96 8.75 -14.60 -3.36
N LEU A 97 7.79 -15.50 -3.55
CA LEU A 97 6.57 -15.57 -2.73
C LEU A 97 6.86 -16.04 -1.31
N GLU A 98 7.76 -17.01 -1.14
CA GLU A 98 8.22 -17.49 0.16
C GLU A 98 8.87 -16.35 0.94
N TRP A 99 9.78 -15.59 0.31
CA TRP A 99 10.37 -14.40 0.93
C TRP A 99 9.29 -13.42 1.41
N ILE A 100 8.26 -13.13 0.59
CA ILE A 100 7.13 -12.28 1.03
C ILE A 100 6.38 -12.91 2.21
N TYR A 101 6.14 -14.22 2.18
CA TYR A 101 5.45 -14.92 3.26
C TYR A 101 6.23 -14.84 4.58
N GLU A 102 7.54 -15.08 4.56
CA GLU A 102 8.40 -15.01 5.74
C GLU A 102 8.37 -13.61 6.38
N HIS A 103 8.49 -12.55 5.58
CA HIS A 103 8.43 -11.17 6.06
C HIS A 103 7.02 -10.72 6.45
N THR A 104 6.00 -11.49 6.05
CA THR A 104 4.62 -11.31 6.52
C THR A 104 4.40 -11.99 7.87
N GLN A 105 5.06 -13.12 8.14
CA GLN A 105 4.98 -13.85 9.42
C GLN A 105 5.98 -13.37 10.46
N GLY A 106 7.02 -12.63 10.04
CA GLY A 106 8.15 -12.25 10.87
C GLY A 106 9.12 -13.40 11.14
N ARG A 107 9.02 -14.49 10.38
CA ARG A 107 9.75 -15.74 10.64
C ARG A 107 10.06 -16.49 9.35
N LYS A 108 11.29 -16.98 9.26
CA LYS A 108 11.80 -17.79 8.15
C LYS A 108 11.45 -19.27 8.31
N ALA A 109 11.57 -20.04 7.22
CA ALA A 109 11.29 -21.48 7.21
C ALA A 109 12.17 -22.29 8.20
N ASP A 110 13.40 -21.82 8.46
CA ASP A 110 14.32 -22.43 9.44
C ASP A 110 13.99 -22.09 10.90
N GLY A 111 12.96 -21.26 11.12
CA GLY A 111 12.50 -20.84 12.44
C GLY A 111 13.20 -19.61 13.00
N THR A 112 14.15 -19.00 12.29
CA THR A 112 14.76 -17.72 12.64
C THR A 112 13.85 -16.53 12.32
N GLU A 113 14.08 -15.38 12.94
CA GLU A 113 13.33 -14.15 12.64
C GLU A 113 13.72 -13.57 11.28
N SER A 114 12.78 -12.95 10.58
CA SER A 114 13.11 -12.13 9.41
C SER A 114 13.77 -10.83 9.84
N ASP A 115 14.58 -10.24 8.96
CA ASP A 115 15.29 -8.98 9.20
C ASP A 115 14.35 -7.79 9.40
N PHE A 116 13.15 -7.86 8.83
CA PHE A 116 12.03 -6.99 9.17
C PHE A 116 10.71 -7.74 9.00
N THR A 117 9.64 -7.18 9.56
CA THR A 117 8.29 -7.74 9.45
C THR A 117 7.32 -6.67 8.98
N TRP A 118 6.41 -7.00 8.06
CA TRP A 118 5.32 -6.11 7.69
C TRP A 118 4.11 -6.32 8.57
N GLU A 119 3.59 -5.22 9.11
CA GLU A 119 2.28 -5.23 9.75
C GLU A 119 1.18 -5.22 8.68
N THR A 120 0.54 -6.37 8.48
CA THR A 120 -0.60 -6.52 7.56
C THR A 120 -1.93 -6.41 8.30
N GLY A 121 -2.98 -6.00 7.58
CA GLY A 121 -4.33 -5.85 8.11
C GLY A 121 -4.91 -4.46 7.87
N ILE A 122 -6.01 -4.16 8.55
CA ILE A 122 -6.60 -2.82 8.54
C ILE A 122 -5.81 -1.96 9.54
N LYS A 123 -5.11 -0.95 9.03
CA LYS A 123 -4.27 -0.03 9.81
C LYS A 123 -5.03 1.22 10.27
N HIS A 124 -6.07 1.60 9.54
CA HIS A 124 -6.94 2.71 9.88
C HIS A 124 -8.33 2.51 9.28
N ASP A 125 -9.34 2.75 10.11
CA ASP A 125 -10.74 2.76 9.68
C ASP A 125 -11.48 3.87 10.44
N ALA A 126 -11.64 4.99 9.75
CA ALA A 126 -12.47 6.13 10.14
C ALA A 126 -13.61 6.30 9.13
N SER A 127 -14.16 5.19 8.63
CA SER A 127 -15.31 5.22 7.73
C SER A 127 -16.45 6.03 8.36
N ASN A 128 -17.08 6.90 7.55
CA ASN A 128 -18.15 7.82 7.99
C ASN A 128 -17.73 8.91 8.99
N SER A 129 -16.43 9.08 9.28
CA SER A 129 -15.97 10.18 10.16
C SER A 129 -16.17 11.57 9.56
N ARG A 130 -16.30 11.66 8.23
CA ARG A 130 -16.57 12.88 7.48
C ARG A 130 -17.24 12.55 6.15
N PRO A 131 -17.97 13.50 5.54
CA PRO A 131 -18.54 13.29 4.21
C PRO A 131 -17.45 13.12 3.15
N GLU A 132 -17.71 12.27 2.16
CA GLU A 132 -16.88 12.14 0.97
C GLU A 132 -16.92 13.45 0.14
N PHE A 133 -15.82 13.72 -0.58
CA PHE A 133 -15.63 14.97 -1.31
C PHE A 133 -16.74 15.26 -2.32
N SER A 134 -17.18 14.26 -3.10
CA SER A 134 -18.29 14.44 -4.04
C SER A 134 -19.60 14.79 -3.35
N ARG A 135 -19.86 14.28 -2.14
CA ARG A 135 -21.03 14.71 -1.34
C ARG A 135 -20.93 16.18 -0.98
N ILE A 136 -19.77 16.62 -0.46
CA ILE A 136 -19.51 18.04 -0.12
C ILE A 136 -19.75 18.94 -1.35
N MET A 137 -19.24 18.54 -2.51
CA MET A 137 -19.38 19.32 -3.74
C MET A 137 -20.81 19.38 -4.27
N ARG A 138 -21.57 18.27 -4.14
CA ARG A 138 -22.99 18.23 -4.52
C ARG A 138 -23.83 19.12 -3.61
N ASP A 139 -23.61 19.06 -2.30
CA ASP A 139 -24.31 19.88 -1.32
C ASP A 139 -24.02 21.38 -1.55
N MET A 140 -22.76 21.71 -1.81
CA MET A 140 -22.37 23.08 -2.17
C MET A 140 -23.08 23.56 -3.44
N ASN A 141 -23.12 22.73 -4.49
CA ASN A 141 -23.81 23.08 -5.74
C ASN A 141 -25.30 23.31 -5.48
N ALA A 142 -25.97 22.41 -4.75
CA ALA A 142 -27.39 22.55 -4.42
C ALA A 142 -27.68 23.87 -3.69
N ARG A 143 -26.85 24.23 -2.71
CA ARG A 143 -26.95 25.51 -1.99
C ARG A 143 -26.78 26.72 -2.91
N VAL A 144 -25.79 26.69 -3.80
CA VAL A 144 -25.55 27.78 -4.76
C VAL A 144 -26.71 27.94 -5.73
N GLN A 145 -27.28 26.84 -6.24
CA GLN A 145 -28.46 26.91 -7.13
C GLN A 145 -29.68 27.50 -6.42
N ALA A 146 -29.91 27.13 -5.15
CA ALA A 146 -31.01 27.67 -4.36
C ALA A 146 -30.89 29.18 -4.12
N ASP A 147 -29.69 29.66 -3.77
CA ASP A 147 -29.42 31.10 -3.59
C ASP A 147 -29.61 31.90 -4.89
N ARG A 148 -29.19 31.33 -6.04
CA ARG A 148 -29.39 31.95 -7.35
C ARG A 148 -30.87 32.06 -7.72
N ALA A 149 -31.67 31.02 -7.43
CA ALA A 149 -33.10 31.04 -7.69
C ALA A 149 -33.82 32.08 -6.82
N ALA A 150 -33.46 32.19 -5.53
CA ALA A 150 -34.06 33.13 -4.60
C ALA A 150 -33.77 34.61 -4.96
N LYS A 151 -32.65 34.91 -5.60
CA LYS A 151 -32.29 36.27 -6.05
C LYS A 151 -32.93 36.67 -7.38
N ALA A 152 -33.45 35.71 -8.13
CA ALA A 152 -34.03 35.93 -9.46
C ALA A 152 -35.56 36.16 -9.42
N GLY A 153 -36.21 35.85 -8.30
CA GLY A 153 -37.62 36.17 -8.03
C GLY A 153 -37.77 37.39 -7.15
#